data_AF-A0A239EJM0-F1
#
_entry.id   AF-A0A239EJM0-F1
#
_cell.length_a   1.000
_cell.length_b   1.000
_cell.length_c   1.000
_cell.angle_alpha   90.00
_cell.angle_beta   90.00
_cell.angle_gamma   90.00
#
_symmetry.space_group_name_H-M   'P 1'
#
loop_
_entity.id
_entity.type
_entity.pdbx_description
1 polymer ?
#
loop_
_entity_poly.entity_id
_entity_poly.type
_entity_poly.pdbx_seq_one_letter_code
_entity_poly.pdbx_strand_id
1 'polypeptide(L)' 'MPERFTEGEMLRLAAKAAHKIDLLGARGTTLCTMEEIDAMACLLVLSGALASSEELHKGAIAAPSTPSSTGDDQ' A
#
# COMPACT_ATOMS: atom_id res chain seq x y z
N MET A 1 -12.40 -11.27 -13.52
CA MET A 1 -11.79 -11.73 -12.25
C MET A 1 -10.30 -11.54 -12.44
N PRO A 2 -9.60 -10.72 -11.63
CA PRO A 2 -8.15 -10.66 -11.76
C PRO A 2 -7.63 -12.07 -11.50
N GLU A 3 -6.83 -12.57 -12.43
CA GLU A 3 -6.17 -13.86 -12.29
C GLU A 3 -5.26 -13.76 -11.06
N ARG A 4 -5.40 -14.69 -10.10
CA ARG A 4 -4.59 -14.64 -8.89
C ARG A 4 -3.14 -14.93 -9.29
N PHE A 5 -2.28 -13.92 -9.19
CA PHE A 5 -0.84 -14.12 -9.36
C PHE A 5 -0.30 -14.98 -8.21
N THR A 6 0.69 -15.82 -8.52
CA THR A 6 1.52 -16.48 -7.51
C THR A 6 2.33 -15.43 -6.73
N GLU A 7 2.86 -15.80 -5.56
CA GLU A 7 3.70 -14.89 -4.76
C GLU A 7 4.90 -14.36 -5.56
N GLY A 8 5.56 -15.23 -6.33
CA GLY A 8 6.69 -14.83 -7.18
C GLY A 8 6.28 -13.85 -8.28
N GLU A 9 5.11 -14.03 -8.89
CA GLU A 9 4.58 -13.10 -9.90
C GLU A 9 4.21 -11.76 -9.28
N MET A 10 3.58 -11.76 -8.10
CA MET A 10 3.28 -10.55 -7.34
C MET A 10 4.55 -9.74 -7.06
N LEU A 11 5.58 -10.38 -6.49
CA LEU A 11 6.84 -9.71 -6.18
C LEU A 11 7.52 -9.16 -7.44
N ARG A 12 7.55 -9.95 -8.53
CA ARG A 12 8.13 -9.52 -9.80
C ARG A 12 7.40 -8.31 -10.40
N LEU A 13 6.07 -8.31 -10.38
CA LEU A 13 5.24 -7.21 -10.90
C LEU A 13 5.38 -5.95 -10.03
N ALA A 14 5.33 -6.10 -8.70
CA ALA A 14 5.51 -4.99 -7.77
C ALA A 14 6.91 -4.36 -7.91
N ALA A 15 7.97 -5.18 -8.00
CA ALA A 15 9.34 -4.68 -8.22
C ALA A 15 9.49 -3.96 -9.56
N LYS A 16 8.88 -4.47 -10.63
CA LYS A 16 8.87 -3.82 -11.95
C LYS A 16 8.16 -2.47 -11.90
N ALA A 17 7.03 -2.38 -11.20
CA ALA A 17 6.31 -1.13 -10.99
C ALA A 17 7.17 -0.11 -10.24
N ALA A 18 7.75 -0.52 -9.10
CA ALA A 18 8.64 0.31 -8.30
C ALA A 18 9.84 0.82 -9.12
N HIS A 19 10.46 -0.04 -9.94
CA HIS A 19 11.58 0.34 -10.78
C HIS A 19 11.20 1.41 -11.83
N LYS A 20 10.01 1.33 -12.44
CA LYS A 20 9.52 2.37 -13.36
C LYS A 20 9.40 3.72 -12.64
N ILE A 21 8.80 3.71 -11.46
CA ILE A 21 8.55 4.92 -10.66
C ILE A 21 9.88 5.53 -10.20
N ASP A 22 10.81 4.71 -9.74
CA ASP A 22 12.14 5.16 -9.32
C ASP A 22 12.92 5.80 -10.49
N LEU A 23 12.94 5.15 -11.66
CA LEU A 23 13.70 5.62 -12.81
C LEU A 23 13.08 6.85 -13.50
N LEU A 24 11.74 6.94 -13.54
CA LEU A 24 11.02 7.91 -14.37
C LEU A 24 10.12 8.87 -13.57
N GLY A 25 10.07 8.75 -12.24
CA GLY A 25 9.23 9.57 -11.36
C GLY A 25 7.75 9.53 -11.73
N ALA A 26 7.13 10.70 -11.84
CA ALA A 26 5.71 10.85 -12.20
C ALA A 26 5.37 10.28 -13.59
N ARG A 27 6.33 10.17 -14.52
CA ARG A 27 6.11 9.47 -15.79
C ARG A 27 6.01 7.96 -15.55
N GLY A 28 6.84 7.43 -14.65
CA GLY A 28 6.87 6.01 -14.30
C GLY A 28 5.54 5.51 -13.76
N THR A 29 4.86 6.31 -12.92
CA THR A 29 3.55 5.96 -12.38
C THR A 29 2.49 5.80 -13.47
N THR A 30 2.51 6.65 -14.51
CA THR A 30 1.56 6.56 -15.65
C THR A 30 1.79 5.34 -16.55
N LEU A 31 2.95 4.68 -16.43
CA LEU A 31 3.32 3.50 -17.21
C LEU A 31 3.08 2.19 -16.46
N CYS A 32 2.58 2.25 -15.22
CA CYS A 32 2.22 1.06 -14.46
C CYS A 32 0.96 0.42 -15.06
N THR A 33 0.97 -0.90 -15.21
CA THR A 33 -0.24 -1.65 -15.60
C THR A 33 -1.15 -1.86 -14.39
N MET A 34 -2.41 -2.21 -14.62
CA MET A 34 -3.32 -2.54 -13.52
C MET A 34 -2.82 -3.72 -12.69
N GLU A 35 -2.26 -4.76 -13.32
CA GLU A 35 -1.66 -5.91 -12.62
C GLU A 35 -0.48 -5.52 -11.74
N GLU A 36 0.35 -4.58 -12.20
CA GLU A 36 1.46 -4.04 -11.43
C GLU A 36 0.97 -3.24 -10.21
N ILE A 37 -0.12 -2.49 -10.37
CA ILE A 37 -0.77 -1.75 -9.28
C ILE A 37 -1.39 -2.72 -8.27
N ASP A 38 -2.15 -3.71 -8.74
CA ASP A 38 -2.78 -4.71 -7.88
C ASP A 38 -1.73 -5.52 -7.11
N ALA A 39 -0.61 -5.88 -7.75
CA ALA A 39 0.50 -6.56 -7.09
C ALA A 39 1.15 -5.72 -5.99
N MET A 40 1.35 -4.41 -6.21
CA MET A 40 1.83 -3.50 -5.16
C MET A 40 0.82 -3.40 -4.01
N ALA A 41 -0.48 -3.30 -4.29
CA ALA A 41 -1.51 -3.23 -3.26
C ALA A 41 -1.55 -4.52 -2.42
N CYS A 42 -1.50 -5.69 -3.07
CA CYS A 42 -1.39 -6.98 -2.37
C CYS A 42 -0.14 -7.05 -1.50
N LEU A 43 1.02 -6.64 -2.02
CA LEU A 43 2.27 -6.63 -1.25
C LEU A 43 2.18 -5.71 -0.04
N LEU A 44 1.57 -4.53 -0.16
CA LEU A 44 1.38 -3.61 0.95
C LEU A 44 0.50 -4.22 2.05
N VAL A 45 -0.58 -4.91 1.68
CA VAL A 45 -1.44 -5.62 2.64
C VAL A 45 -0.67 -6.74 3.34
N LEU A 46 0.07 -7.57 2.59
CA LEU A 46 0.86 -8.67 3.16
C LEU A 46 2.03 -8.18 4.03
N SER A 47 2.58 -7.01 3.75
CA SER A 47 3.59 -6.37 4.58
C SER A 47 3.05 -5.74 5.87
N GLY A 48 1.72 -5.62 5.99
CA GLY A 48 1.06 -4.90 7.09
C GLY A 48 1.10 -3.37 6.96
N ALA A 49 1.59 -2.84 5.83
CA ALA A 49 1.62 -1.40 5.57
C ALA A 49 0.24 -0.82 5.22
N LEU A 50 -0.68 -1.66 4.75
CA LEU A 50 -2.08 -1.32 4.52
C LEU A 50 -3.00 -2.38 5.15
N ALA A 51 -4.11 -1.95 5.73
CA ALA A 51 -5.18 -2.86 6.12
C ALA A 51 -5.85 -3.45 4.87
N SER A 52 -6.32 -4.69 4.97
CA SER A 52 -7.15 -5.24 3.90
C SER A 52 -8.44 -4.42 3.76
N SER A 53 -9.00 -4.30 2.54
CA SER A 53 -10.27 -3.58 2.31
C SER A 53 -11.40 -4.09 3.21
N GLU A 54 -11.35 -5.37 3.60
CA GLU A 54 -12.31 -5.99 4.51
C GLU A 54 -12.14 -5.49 5.96
N GLU A 55 -10.91 -5.25 6.41
CA GLU A 55 -10.61 -4.62 7.70
C GLU A 55 -10.95 -3.12 7.68
N LEU A 56 -10.72 -2.43 6.56
CA LEU A 56 -11.06 -1.01 6.41
C LEU A 56 -12.56 -0.73 6.57
N HIS A 57 -13.42 -1.64 6.10
CA HIS A 57 -14.88 -1.55 6.32
C HIS A 57 -15.30 -1.99 7.74
N LYS A 58 -14.50 -2.81 8.42
CA LYS A 58 -14.78 -3.32 9.77
C LYS A 58 -14.26 -2.41 10.89
N GLY A 59 -13.29 -1.55 10.63
CA GLY A 59 -12.70 -0.71 11.65
C GLY A 59 -11.93 0.47 11.07
N ALA A 60 -12.44 1.66 11.36
CA ALA A 60 -11.65 2.88 11.37
C ALA A 60 -10.28 2.58 11.98
N ILE A 61 -9.23 2.75 11.17
CA ILE A 61 -7.86 2.82 11.70
C ILE A 61 -7.88 3.87 12.81
N ALA A 62 -7.64 3.44 14.04
CA ALA A 62 -7.43 4.35 15.15
C ALA A 62 -6.27 5.24 14.72
N ALA A 63 -6.56 6.51 14.45
CA ALA A 63 -5.54 7.52 14.24
C ALA A 63 -4.55 7.42 15.40
N PRO A 64 -3.24 7.60 15.17
CA PRO A 64 -2.29 7.67 16.27
C PRO A 64 -2.77 8.78 17.21
N SER A 65 -3.26 8.40 18.39
CA SER A 65 -3.70 9.32 19.42
C SER A 65 -2.50 10.20 19.74
N THR A 66 -2.50 11.43 19.25
CA THR A 66 -1.57 12.44 19.74
C THR A 66 -1.83 12.58 21.23
N PRO A 67 -0.83 12.39 22.11
CA PRO A 67 -1.03 12.68 23.52
C PRO A 67 -1.30 14.19 23.63
N SER A 68 -2.55 14.51 23.96
CA SER A 68 -2.95 15.83 24.45
C SER A 68 -2.09 16.14 25.67
N SER A 69 -1.12 17.05 25.52
CA SER A 69 -0.44 17.66 26.65
C SER A 69 -1.44 18.59 27.34
N THR A 70 -2.25 18.04 28.24
CA THR A 70 -2.93 18.84 29.26
C THR A 70 -1.88 19.13 30.32
N GLY A 71 -1.18 20.24 30.15
CA GLY A 71 -0.44 20.87 31.23
C GLY A 71 -1.45 21.53 32.15
N ASP A 72 -1.86 20.82 33.19
CA ASP A 72 -2.36 21.41 34.41
C ASP A 72 -1.19 22.19 35.04
N ASP A 73 -1.26 23.52 35.03
CA ASP A 73 -0.45 24.36 35.90
C ASP A 73 -1.37 25.42 36.54
N GLN A 74 -1.74 25.09 37.79
CA GLN A 74 -2.04 25.91 38.96
C GLN A 74 -2.77 27.25 38.81
#